data_AF-A0A2M7QVF0-F1
#
_entry.id   AF-A0A2M7QVF0-F1
#
_cell.length_a   1.000
_cell.length_b   1.000
_cell.length_c   1.000
_cell.angle_alpha   90.00
_cell.angle_beta   90.00
_cell.angle_gamma   90.00
#
_symmetry.space_group_name_H-M   'P 1'
#
loop_
_entity.id
_entity.type
_entity.pdbx_description
1 polymer ?
#
loop_
_entity_poly.entity_id
_entity_poly.type
_entity_poly.pdbx_seq_one_letter_code
_entity_poly.pdbx_strand_id
1 'polypeptide(L)' 'LLALGKTPIIEDEKLFIEPNDWFVPIKNSYSALKKEYARLELSKKPDITAQTEALSSIRTRWLPR' A
#
# COMPACT_ATOMS: atom_id res chain seq x y z
N LEU A 1 18.51 3.11 5.68
CA LEU A 1 17.15 2.73 6.09
C LEU A 1 17.14 1.23 6.36
N LEU A 2 17.02 0.85 7.63
CA LEU A 2 16.83 -0.52 8.09
C LEU A 2 15.53 -1.07 7.46
N ALA A 3 15.40 -2.39 7.25
CA ALA A 3 14.16 -2.95 6.71
C ALA A 3 12.95 -2.46 7.51
N LEU A 4 11.87 -2.09 6.81
CA LEU A 4 10.66 -1.57 7.43
C LEU A 4 10.12 -2.60 8.42
N GLY A 5 10.06 -2.19 9.69
CA GLY A 5 9.45 -2.98 10.76
C GLY A 5 10.32 -4.05 11.41
N LYS A 6 11.60 -4.22 11.06
CA LYS A 6 12.49 -5.19 11.74
C LYS A 6 13.87 -4.59 12.03
N THR A 7 14.37 -4.81 13.24
CA THR A 7 15.75 -4.49 13.61
C THR A 7 16.68 -5.51 12.93
N PRO A 8 17.71 -5.08 12.17
CA PRO A 8 18.66 -6.02 11.59
C PRO A 8 19.51 -6.67 12.67
N ILE A 9 20.01 -7.86 12.34
CA ILE A 9 20.86 -8.65 13.23
C ILE A 9 22.21 -8.80 12.55
N ILE A 10 23.28 -8.72 13.36
CA ILE A 10 24.64 -9.07 12.92
C ILE A 10 24.98 -10.40 13.58
N GLU A 11 25.29 -11.39 12.76
CA GLU A 11 25.67 -12.75 13.18
C GLU A 11 26.80 -13.22 12.24
N ASP A 12 27.86 -13.83 12.79
CA ASP A 12 29.05 -14.27 12.03
C ASP A 12 29.63 -13.19 11.08
N GLU A 13 29.74 -11.94 11.57
CA GLU A 13 30.21 -10.78 10.79
C GLU A 13 29.35 -10.46 9.54
N LYS A 14 28.16 -11.06 9.42
CA LYS A 14 27.20 -10.83 8.34
C LYS A 14 25.99 -10.06 8.83
N LEU A 15 25.54 -9.09 8.02
CA LEU A 15 24.36 -8.28 8.27
C LEU A 15 23.13 -8.92 7.65
N PHE A 16 22.18 -9.32 8.48
CA PHE A 16 20.90 -9.88 8.06
C PHE A 16 19.80 -8.82 8.12
N ILE A 17 19.20 -8.54 6.96
CA ILE A 17 18.11 -7.59 6.80
C ILE A 17 16.92 -8.34 6.20
N GLU A 18 15.87 -8.51 6.99
CA GLU A 18 14.63 -9.15 6.56
C GLU A 18 13.45 -8.20 6.75
N PRO A 19 12.50 -8.14 5.80
CA PRO A 19 11.24 -7.45 6.01
C PRO A 19 10.46 -8.08 7.17
N ASN A 20 9.69 -7.28 7.92
CA ASN A 20 8.76 -7.84 8.89
C ASN A 20 7.59 -8.54 8.17
N ASP A 21 7.02 -9.57 8.80
CA ASP A 21 5.87 -10.33 8.29
C ASP A 21 4.67 -9.44 7.95
N TRP A 22 4.44 -8.35 8.70
CA TRP A 22 3.35 -7.42 8.37
C TRP A 22 3.55 -6.69 7.03
N PHE A 23 4.78 -6.65 6.50
CA PHE A 23 5.08 -6.06 5.19
C PHE A 23 4.73 -7.01 4.03
N VAL A 24 4.71 -8.32 4.27
CA VAL A 24 4.44 -9.33 3.23
C VAL A 24 3.04 -9.15 2.60
N PRO A 25 1.95 -8.99 3.37
CA PRO A 25 0.62 -8.71 2.80
C PRO A 25 0.58 -7.44 1.95
N ILE A 26 1.28 -6.38 2.36
CA ILE A 26 1.33 -5.10 1.65
C ILE A 26 2.05 -5.27 0.31
N LYS A 27 3.23 -5.92 0.32
CA LYS A 27 4.00 -6.22 -0.89
C LYS A 27 3.17 -7.04 -1.88
N ASN A 28 2.50 -8.09 -1.41
CA ASN A 28 1.71 -8.98 -2.25
C ASN A 28 0.48 -8.27 -2.84
N SER A 29 -0.14 -7.37 -2.07
CA SER A 29 -1.34 -6.64 -2.50
C SER A 29 -1.02 -5.40 -3.34
N TYR A 30 0.24 -4.93 -3.33
CA TYR A 30 0.63 -3.66 -3.95
C TYR A 30 0.32 -3.61 -5.45
N SER A 31 0.56 -4.69 -6.21
CA SER A 31 0.29 -4.67 -7.65
C SER A 31 -1.19 -4.49 -7.97
N ALA A 32 -2.09 -5.08 -7.17
CA ALA A 32 -3.52 -4.92 -7.35
C ALA A 32 -3.94 -3.50 -6.95
N LEU A 33 -3.48 -3.04 -5.78
CA LEU A 33 -3.75 -1.69 -5.27
C LEU A 33 -3.26 -0.60 -6.24
N LYS A 34 -2.07 -0.76 -6.83
CA LYS A 34 -1.52 0.18 -7.82
C LYS A 34 -2.37 0.26 -9.08
N LYS A 35 -2.91 -0.87 -9.57
CA LYS A 35 -3.81 -0.90 -10.72
C LYS A 35 -5.13 -0.19 -10.39
N GLU A 36 -5.70 -0.43 -9.22
CA GLU A 36 -6.91 0.26 -8.76
C GLU A 36 -6.67 1.76 -8.64
N TYR A 37 -5.56 2.16 -8.02
CA TYR A 37 -5.17 3.56 -7.86
C TYR A 37 -4.96 4.26 -9.21
N ALA A 38 -4.28 3.62 -10.17
CA ALA A 38 -4.04 4.20 -11.49
C ALA A 38 -5.35 4.46 -12.27
N ARG A 39 -6.39 3.64 -12.06
CA ARG A 39 -7.73 3.85 -12.65
C ARG A 39 -8.46 5.07 -12.09
N LEU A 40 -8.05 5.59 -10.95
CA LEU A 40 -8.67 6.78 -10.36
C LEU A 40 -8.29 8.07 -11.08
N GLU A 41 -7.38 8.00 -12.07
CA GLU A 41 -6.98 9.12 -12.93
C GLU A 41 -6.73 10.42 -12.14
N LEU A 42 -6.13 10.35 -10.96
CA LEU A 42 -6.04 11.47 -9.99
C LEU A 42 -5.35 12.73 -10.53
N SER A 43 -4.60 12.60 -11.63
CA SER A 43 -3.96 13.71 -12.34
C SER A 43 -4.90 14.45 -13.29
N LYS A 44 -6.04 13.86 -13.66
CA LYS A 44 -7.12 14.54 -14.37
C LYS A 44 -8.09 15.05 -13.33
N LYS A 45 -8.55 16.31 -13.45
CA LYS A 45 -9.65 16.81 -12.63
C LYS A 45 -10.95 16.25 -13.21
N PRO A 46 -11.61 15.26 -12.58
CA PRO A 46 -12.95 14.87 -12.98
C PRO A 46 -13.90 16.00 -12.57
N ASP A 47 -15.11 16.00 -13.12
CA ASP A 47 -16.19 16.78 -12.52
C ASP A 47 -16.35 16.38 -11.03
N ILE A 48 -16.59 17.35 -10.16
CA ILE A 48 -16.52 17.19 -8.69
C ILE A 48 -17.43 16.04 -8.22
N THR A 49 -18.56 15.87 -8.89
CA THR A 49 -19.55 14.82 -8.66
C THR A 49 -18.97 13.43 -8.90
N ALA A 50 -18.34 13.20 -10.05
CA ALA A 50 -17.74 11.91 -10.40
C ALA A 50 -16.57 11.52 -9.46
N GLN A 51 -15.80 12.52 -9.02
CA GLN A 51 -14.74 12.31 -8.05
C GLN A 51 -15.30 11.91 -6.67
N THR A 52 -16.38 12.56 -6.24
CA THR A 52 -17.04 12.28 -4.95
C THR A 52 -17.61 10.86 -4.91
N GLU A 53 -18.27 10.42 -5.99
CA GLU A 53 -18.82 9.07 -6.10
C GLU A 53 -17.74 7.99 -6.07
N ALA A 54 -16.65 8.18 -6.83
CA ALA A 54 -15.52 7.25 -6.86
C ALA A 54 -14.86 7.11 -5.49
N LEU A 55 -14.64 8.23 -4.78
CA LEU A 55 -14.07 8.21 -3.43
C LEU A 55 -15.02 7.58 -2.40
N SER A 56 -16.33 7.82 -2.51
CA SER A 56 -17.34 7.22 -1.63
C SER A 56 -17.38 5.69 -1.76
N SER A 57 -17.28 5.18 -2.98
CA SER A 57 -17.20 3.73 -3.25
C SER A 57 -15.97 3.09 -2.60
N ILE A 58 -14.80 3.73 -2.71
CA ILE A 58 -13.56 3.26 -2.08
C ILE A 58 -13.69 3.29 -0.56
N ARG A 59 -14.21 4.39 0.01
CA ARG A 59 -14.38 4.55 1.46
C ARG A 59 -15.30 3.48 2.04
N THR A 60 -16.41 3.20 1.37
CA THR A 60 -17.36 2.15 1.78
C THR A 60 -16.69 0.77 1.80
N ARG A 61 -15.83 0.48 0.82
CA ARG A 61 -15.11 -0.80 0.74
C ARG A 61 -14.04 -0.97 1.83
N TRP A 62 -13.48 0.12 2.36
CA TRP A 62 -12.44 0.09 3.38
C TRP A 62 -12.97 0.17 4.82
N LEU A 63 -14.27 0.43 5.00
CA LEU A 63 -14.89 0.32 6.31
C LEU A 63 -14.87 -1.15 6.78
N PRO A 64 -14.44 -1.44 8.01
CA PRO A 64 -14.62 -2.75 8.60
C PRO A 64 -16.12 -3.07 8.64
N ARG A 65 -16.50 -4.31 8.28
CA ARG A 65 -17.87 -4.79 8.44
C ARG A 65 -18.24 -4.91 9.91
#